data_AF-A0A2W1ASS9-F1
#
_entry.id   AF-A0A2W1ASS9-F1
#
_cell.length_a   1.000
_cell.length_b   1.000
_cell.length_c   1.000
_cell.angle_alpha   90.00
_cell.angle_beta   90.00
_cell.angle_gamma   90.00
#
_symmetry.space_group_name_H-M   'P 1'
#
loop_
_entity.id
_entity.type
_entity.pdbx_description
1 polymer ?
#
loop_
_entity_poly.entity_id
_entity_poly.type
_entity_poly.pdbx_seq_one_letter_code
_entity_poly.pdbx_strand_id
1 'polypeptide(L)'
;MDENGSASALTSARILHSAFAASPLIYLIVLRVSFSASGELFSIGDAVLFSLVVVLGVLGAALMLAGLYLPPILARVSVKQSQKPENAIVLVFLIRAACYELPAIFGLIVGLVGSRWELAFPFIAISLVALLLSFPRTRHIEGFREEAGS
;
A
#
# COMPACT_ATOMS: atom_id res chain seq x y z
N MET A 1 29.80 3.36 13.20
CA MET A 1 28.45 3.65 12.66
C MET A 1 27.48 3.12 13.68
N ASP A 2 26.62 3.95 14.28
CA ASP A 2 25.82 3.57 15.45
C ASP A 2 24.74 2.55 15.08
N GLU A 3 24.88 1.31 15.54
CA GLU A 3 23.86 0.27 15.36
C GLU A 3 22.46 0.72 15.85
N ASN A 4 22.45 1.61 16.85
CA ASN A 4 21.25 2.24 17.41
C ASN A 4 20.43 3.05 16.40
N GLY A 5 21.06 3.72 15.42
CA GLY A 5 20.34 4.51 14.40
C GLY A 5 19.54 3.62 13.46
N SER A 6 20.18 2.57 12.93
CA SER A 6 19.56 1.61 12.03
C SER A 6 18.42 0.80 12.67
N ALA A 7 18.57 0.44 13.95
CA ALA A 7 17.53 -0.26 14.70
C ALA A 7 16.29 0.63 14.95
N SER A 8 16.50 1.92 15.24
CA SER A 8 15.44 2.90 15.43
C SER A 8 14.65 3.14 14.13
N ALA A 9 15.35 3.33 13.00
CA ALA A 9 14.73 3.54 11.69
C ALA A 9 13.86 2.35 11.25
N LEU A 10 14.33 1.11 11.47
CA LEU A 10 13.56 -0.10 11.18
C LEU A 10 12.31 -0.20 12.05
N THR A 11 12.41 0.15 13.32
CA THR A 11 11.28 0.13 14.25
C THR A 11 10.19 1.11 13.80
N SER A 12 10.58 2.34 13.45
CA SER A 12 9.67 3.35 12.90
C SER A 12 9.01 2.88 11.61
N ALA A 13 9.78 2.29 10.68
CA ALA A 13 9.25 1.75 9.43
C ALA A 13 8.22 0.63 9.68
N ARG A 14 8.45 -0.26 10.66
CA ARG A 14 7.51 -1.31 11.05
C ARG A 14 6.23 -0.77 11.66
N ILE A 15 6.34 0.23 12.54
CA ILE A 15 5.17 0.87 13.16
C ILE A 15 4.31 1.54 12.08
N LEU A 16 4.94 2.35 11.23
CA LEU A 16 4.26 3.02 10.12
C LEU A 16 3.63 2.00 9.15
N HIS A 17 4.38 0.97 8.75
CA HIS A 17 3.86 -0.09 7.89
C HIS A 17 2.69 -0.83 8.54
N SER A 18 2.77 -1.14 9.84
CA SER A 18 1.67 -1.81 10.55
C SER A 18 0.41 -0.94 10.59
N ALA A 19 0.55 0.38 10.72
CA ALA A 19 -0.57 1.31 10.63
C ALA A 19 -1.20 1.29 9.22
N PHE A 20 -0.37 1.27 8.17
CA PHE A 20 -0.81 1.09 6.78
C PHE A 20 -1.45 -0.29 6.55
N ALA A 21 -1.00 -1.36 7.19
CA ALA A 21 -1.60 -2.69 7.07
C ALA A 21 -2.94 -2.81 7.83
N ALA A 22 -3.20 -1.94 8.81
CA ALA A 22 -4.46 -1.88 9.52
C ALA A 22 -5.55 -1.11 8.75
N SER A 23 -5.20 -0.16 7.88
CA SER A 23 -6.19 0.63 7.13
C SER A 23 -7.10 -0.19 6.21
N PRO A 24 -6.66 -1.23 5.48
CA PRO A 24 -7.55 -2.08 4.68
C PRO A 24 -8.59 -2.80 5.54
N LEU A 25 -8.24 -3.22 6.75
CA LEU A 25 -9.17 -3.85 7.69
C LEU A 25 -10.24 -2.85 8.16
N ILE A 26 -9.83 -1.61 8.45
CA ILE A 26 -10.75 -0.52 8.80
C ILE A 26 -11.70 -0.25 7.62
N TYR A 27 -11.21 -0.26 6.38
CA TYR A 27 -12.03 -0.05 5.19
C TYR A 27 -13.08 -1.14 5.00
N LEU A 28 -12.75 -2.40 5.26
CA LEU A 28 -13.73 -3.50 5.26
C LEU A 28 -14.83 -3.28 6.31
N ILE A 29 -14.47 -2.79 7.50
CA ILE A 29 -15.43 -2.48 8.57
C ILE A 29 -16.35 -1.34 8.11
N VAL A 30 -15.78 -0.25 7.58
CA VAL A 30 -16.55 0.90 7.08
C VAL A 30 -17.52 0.46 5.99
N LEU A 31 -17.05 -0.29 4.99
CA LEU A 31 -17.92 -0.83 3.94
C LEU A 31 -19.04 -1.69 4.53
N ARG A 32 -18.71 -2.61 5.45
CA ARG A 32 -19.71 -3.50 6.05
C ARG A 32 -20.79 -2.72 6.80
N VAL A 33 -20.41 -1.68 7.54
CA VAL A 33 -21.35 -0.80 8.25
C VAL A 33 -22.21 0.00 7.27
N SER A 34 -21.60 0.60 6.25
CA SER A 34 -22.31 1.38 5.23
C SER A 34 -23.34 0.54 4.46
N PHE A 35 -23.00 -0.69 4.06
CA PHE A 35 -23.92 -1.61 3.39
C PHE A 35 -25.03 -2.10 4.31
N SER A 36 -24.73 -2.32 5.60
CA SER A 36 -25.75 -2.73 6.57
C SER A 36 -26.77 -1.62 6.86
N ALA A 37 -26.41 -0.36 6.61
CA ALA A 37 -27.27 0.80 6.84
C ALA A 37 -28.11 1.19 5.61
N SER A 38 -27.71 0.83 4.40
CA SER A 38 -28.29 1.37 3.17
C SER A 38 -29.54 0.66 2.64
N GLY A 39 -29.91 -0.51 3.19
CA GLY A 39 -31.27 -1.08 3.11
C GLY A 39 -31.88 -1.44 1.75
N GLU A 40 -31.39 -0.98 0.59
CA GLU A 40 -32.11 -1.15 -0.69
C GLU A 40 -31.26 -1.43 -1.94
N LEU A 41 -32.01 -1.99 -2.90
CA LEU A 41 -31.68 -2.62 -4.16
C LEU A 41 -31.64 -1.64 -5.37
N PHE A 42 -30.74 -1.93 -6.32
CA PHE A 42 -30.85 -1.78 -7.79
C PHE A 42 -30.63 -0.43 -8.54
N SER A 43 -29.95 -0.56 -9.70
CA SER A 43 -30.34 -0.13 -11.08
C SER A 43 -29.54 0.97 -11.83
N ILE A 44 -29.30 0.67 -13.13
CA ILE A 44 -28.83 1.49 -14.27
C ILE A 44 -27.37 2.00 -14.25
N GLY A 45 -26.75 2.22 -13.10
CA GLY A 45 -25.35 2.66 -13.02
C GLY A 45 -24.27 1.62 -13.40
N ASP A 46 -24.64 0.34 -13.51
CA ASP A 46 -23.70 -0.79 -13.51
C ASP A 46 -22.68 -0.81 -14.66
N ALA A 47 -23.02 -0.34 -15.86
CA ALA A 47 -22.07 -0.35 -16.98
C ALA A 47 -20.98 0.75 -16.85
N VAL A 48 -21.37 1.93 -16.34
CA VAL A 48 -20.44 3.03 -16.06
C VAL A 48 -19.60 2.69 -14.84
N LEU A 49 -20.21 2.13 -13.79
CA LEU A 49 -19.52 1.61 -12.61
C LEU A 49 -18.55 0.49 -12.97
N PHE A 50 -18.94 -0.46 -13.82
CA PHE A 50 -18.06 -1.53 -14.28
C PHE A 50 -16.87 -0.98 -15.09
N SER A 51 -17.11 -0.07 -16.03
CA SER A 51 -16.03 0.58 -16.79
C SER A 51 -15.08 1.37 -15.89
N LEU A 52 -15.63 2.09 -14.90
CA LEU A 52 -14.88 2.82 -13.90
C LEU A 52 -14.04 1.87 -13.02
N VAL A 53 -14.61 0.75 -12.59
CA VAL A 53 -13.91 -0.30 -11.82
C VAL A 53 -12.79 -0.93 -12.64
N VAL A 54 -12.97 -1.16 -13.93
CA VAL A 54 -11.92 -1.69 -14.82
C VAL A 54 -10.78 -0.69 -14.99
N VAL A 55 -11.08 0.57 -15.34
CA VAL A 55 -10.06 1.62 -15.51
C VAL A 55 -9.27 1.83 -14.22
N LEU A 56 -9.97 1.90 -13.10
CA LEU A 56 -9.34 2.13 -11.81
C LEU A 56 -8.66 0.86 -11.27
N GLY A 57 -9.11 -0.33 -11.65
CA GLY A 57 -8.40 -1.58 -11.38
C GLY A 57 -7.09 -1.68 -12.14
N VAL A 58 -7.06 -1.24 -13.41
CA VAL A 58 -5.82 -1.09 -14.19
C VAL A 58 -4.89 -0.05 -13.54
N LEU A 59 -5.44 1.07 -13.06
CA LEU A 59 -4.66 2.08 -12.34
C LEU A 59 -4.09 1.53 -11.02
N GLY A 60 -4.89 0.78 -10.25
CA GLY A 60 -4.46 0.12 -9.01
C GLY A 60 -3.35 -0.91 -9.25
N ALA A 61 -3.47 -1.72 -10.31
CA ALA A 61 -2.42 -2.65 -10.71
C ALA A 61 -1.13 -1.91 -11.14
N ALA A 62 -1.24 -0.82 -11.89
CA ALA A 62 -0.10 0.02 -12.27
C ALA A 62 0.59 0.64 -11.05
N LEU A 63 -0.18 1.08 -10.05
CA LEU A 63 0.35 1.62 -8.79
C LEU A 63 1.00 0.54 -7.92
N MET A 64 0.47 -0.69 -7.88
CA MET A 64 1.14 -1.82 -7.24
C MET A 64 2.47 -2.14 -7.91
N LEU A 65 2.52 -2.14 -9.25
CA LEU A 65 3.76 -2.31 -10.00
C LEU A 65 4.74 -1.16 -9.71
N ALA A 66 4.27 0.08 -9.64
CA ALA A 66 5.10 1.20 -9.20
C ALA A 66 5.67 0.97 -7.79
N GLY A 67 4.85 0.52 -6.83
CA GLY A 67 5.30 0.16 -5.48
C GLY A 67 6.31 -1.01 -5.43
N LEU A 68 6.41 -1.82 -6.49
CA LEU A 68 7.43 -2.85 -6.63
C LEU A 68 8.74 -2.30 -7.21
N TYR A 69 8.66 -1.47 -8.27
CA TYR A 69 9.83 -1.07 -9.07
C TYR A 69 10.44 0.30 -8.69
N LEU A 70 9.64 1.24 -8.18
CA LEU A 70 10.11 2.58 -7.78
C LEU A 70 11.02 2.58 -6.54
N PRO A 71 10.72 1.81 -5.47
CA PRO A 71 11.51 1.85 -4.24
C PRO A 71 13.01 1.49 -4.41
N PRO A 72 13.43 0.46 -5.16
CA PRO A 72 14.86 0.20 -5.37
C PRO A 72 15.56 1.30 -6.18
N ILE A 73 14.86 1.93 -7.13
CA ILE A 73 15.40 3.08 -7.88
C ILE A 73 15.61 4.28 -6.94
N LEU A 74 14.62 4.57 -6.09
CA LEU A 74 14.68 5.68 -5.12
C LEU A 74 15.72 5.47 -4.03
N ALA A 75 15.95 4.23 -3.61
CA ALA A 75 17.03 3.89 -2.69
C ALA A 75 18.39 4.24 -3.28
N ARG A 76 18.65 3.82 -4.53
CA ARG A 76 19.90 4.11 -5.24
C ARG A 76 20.13 5.61 -5.43
N VAL A 77 19.06 6.37 -5.70
CA VAL A 77 19.14 7.84 -5.82
C VAL A 77 19.39 8.51 -4.47
N SER A 78 18.69 8.10 -3.40
CA SER A 78 18.85 8.68 -2.06
C SER A 78 20.25 8.42 -1.47
N VAL A 79 20.81 7.24 -1.70
CA VAL A 79 22.18 6.91 -1.28
C VAL A 79 23.21 7.79 -2.01
N LYS A 80 23.01 8.02 -3.33
CA LYS A 80 23.87 8.93 -4.11
C LYS A 80 23.75 10.40 -3.72
N GLN A 81 22.60 10.84 -3.22
CA GLN A 81 22.34 12.22 -2.82
C GLN A 81 22.70 12.54 -1.35
N SER A 82 23.54 11.74 -0.71
CA SER A 82 24.01 11.97 0.67
C SER A 82 22.91 11.96 1.75
N GLN A 83 21.77 11.28 1.52
CA GLN A 83 20.89 10.95 2.63
C GLN A 83 21.54 9.85 3.49
N LYS A 84 21.50 10.00 4.82
CA LYS A 84 21.85 8.92 5.74
C LYS A 84 21.03 7.67 5.32
N PRO A 85 21.66 6.49 5.15
CA PRO A 85 21.01 5.30 4.59
C PRO A 85 19.78 4.87 5.39
N GLU A 86 19.74 5.18 6.69
CA GLU A 86 18.63 4.93 7.60
C GLU A 86 17.34 5.67 7.17
N ASN A 87 17.45 6.92 6.73
CA ASN A 87 16.31 7.72 6.27
C ASN A 87 15.81 7.23 4.90
N ALA A 88 16.73 6.82 4.03
CA ALA A 88 16.39 6.26 2.73
C ALA A 88 15.58 4.97 2.89
N ILE A 89 15.94 4.11 3.85
CA ILE A 89 15.20 2.88 4.16
C ILE A 89 13.76 3.21 4.59
N VAL A 90 13.58 4.14 5.53
CA VAL A 90 12.24 4.55 5.99
C VAL A 90 11.41 5.12 4.84
N LEU A 91 12.01 5.96 4.01
CA LEU A 91 11.34 6.58 2.86
C LEU A 91 10.89 5.54 1.83
N VAL A 92 11.75 4.57 1.50
CA VAL A 92 11.45 3.46 0.57
C VAL A 92 10.29 2.62 1.08
N PHE A 93 10.30 2.26 2.37
CA PHE A 93 9.21 1.50 2.97
C PHE A 93 7.90 2.29 3.02
N LEU A 94 7.95 3.58 3.30
CA LEU A 94 6.78 4.47 3.28
C LEU A 94 6.18 4.58 1.88
N ILE A 95 7.00 4.82 0.86
CA ILE A 95 6.54 4.94 -0.53
C ILE A 95 5.92 3.62 -0.99
N ARG A 96 6.56 2.49 -0.67
CA ARG A 96 6.04 1.16 -0.98
C ARG A 96 4.70 0.90 -0.28
N ALA A 97 4.61 1.18 1.02
CA ALA A 97 3.36 1.02 1.78
C ALA A 97 2.24 1.89 1.20
N ALA A 98 2.52 3.16 0.90
CA ALA A 98 1.56 4.08 0.28
C ALA A 98 1.09 3.58 -1.09
N CYS A 99 1.99 3.08 -1.95
CA CYS A 99 1.61 2.51 -3.24
C CYS A 99 0.68 1.29 -3.10
N TYR A 100 0.90 0.46 -2.07
CA TYR A 100 0.04 -0.70 -1.80
C TYR A 100 -1.26 -0.33 -1.09
N GLU A 101 -1.32 0.82 -0.43
CA GLU A 101 -2.52 1.35 0.22
C GLU A 101 -3.56 1.84 -0.82
N LEU A 102 -3.10 2.48 -1.90
CA LEU A 102 -3.98 3.08 -2.92
C LEU A 102 -5.07 2.13 -3.49
N PRO A 103 -4.79 0.85 -3.80
CA PRO A 103 -5.84 -0.11 -4.14
C PRO A 103 -6.90 -0.31 -3.04
N ALA A 104 -6.55 -0.29 -1.75
CA ALA A 104 -7.51 -0.40 -0.67
C ALA A 104 -8.40 0.84 -0.55
N ILE A 105 -7.85 2.06 -0.61
CA ILE A 105 -8.66 3.30 -0.71
C ILE A 105 -9.58 3.22 -1.91
N PHE A 106 -9.08 2.72 -3.04
CA PHE A 106 -9.88 2.59 -4.24
C PHE A 106 -11.05 1.61 -4.06
N GLY A 107 -10.80 0.42 -3.51
CA GLY A 107 -11.85 -0.54 -3.17
C GLY A 107 -12.89 0.06 -2.22
N LEU A 108 -12.45 0.86 -1.24
CA LEU A 108 -13.35 1.60 -0.35
C LEU A 108 -14.24 2.58 -1.13
N ILE A 109 -13.67 3.41 -2.00
CA ILE A 109 -14.44 4.37 -2.82
C ILE A 109 -15.45 3.62 -3.70
N VAL A 110 -15.04 2.55 -4.37
CA VAL A 110 -15.92 1.70 -5.20
C VAL A 110 -17.09 1.18 -4.39
N GLY A 111 -16.82 0.62 -3.21
CA GLY A 111 -17.88 0.11 -2.34
C GLY A 111 -18.82 1.22 -1.83
N LEU A 112 -18.30 2.42 -1.54
CA LEU A 112 -19.11 3.55 -1.08
C LEU A 112 -19.96 4.19 -2.18
N VAL A 113 -19.53 4.14 -3.45
CA VAL A 113 -20.30 4.68 -4.61
C VAL A 113 -21.50 3.79 -4.98
N GLY A 114 -21.82 2.79 -4.16
CA GLY A 114 -23.00 1.94 -4.32
C GLY A 114 -22.76 0.70 -5.18
N SER A 115 -21.50 0.35 -5.44
CA SER A 115 -21.18 -0.92 -6.10
C SER A 115 -21.39 -2.11 -5.17
N ARG A 116 -21.48 -3.31 -5.72
CA ARG A 116 -21.45 -4.57 -4.96
C ARG A 116 -20.17 -4.68 -4.12
N TRP A 117 -20.27 -5.05 -2.84
CA TRP A 117 -19.10 -5.24 -1.97
C TRP A 117 -18.12 -6.27 -2.55
N GLU A 118 -18.63 -7.20 -3.38
CA GLU A 118 -17.88 -8.18 -4.15
C GLU A 118 -16.90 -7.54 -5.15
N LEU A 119 -17.16 -6.31 -5.61
CA LEU A 119 -16.27 -5.54 -6.50
C LEU A 119 -15.21 -4.76 -5.73
N ALA A 120 -15.52 -4.28 -4.53
CA ALA A 120 -14.59 -3.57 -3.65
C ALA A 120 -13.58 -4.51 -2.97
N PHE A 121 -14.04 -5.69 -2.57
CA PHE A 121 -13.28 -6.63 -1.76
C PHE A 121 -11.93 -7.07 -2.36
N PRO A 122 -11.82 -7.41 -3.67
CA PRO A 122 -10.55 -7.84 -4.25
C PRO A 122 -9.44 -6.78 -4.14
N PHE A 123 -9.78 -5.50 -4.28
CA PHE A 123 -8.82 -4.40 -4.19
C PHE A 123 -8.30 -4.20 -2.76
N ILE A 124 -9.18 -4.33 -1.77
CA ILE A 124 -8.81 -4.23 -0.36
C ILE A 124 -8.01 -5.47 0.06
N ALA A 125 -8.42 -6.66 -0.38
CA ALA A 125 -7.73 -7.91 -0.09
C ALA A 125 -6.33 -7.97 -0.70
N ILE A 126 -6.17 -7.58 -1.98
CA ILE A 126 -4.86 -7.61 -2.64
C ILE A 126 -3.91 -6.57 -2.04
N SER A 127 -4.41 -5.39 -1.67
CA SER A 127 -3.67 -4.38 -0.92
C SER A 127 -3.19 -4.92 0.42
N LEU A 128 -4.09 -5.54 1.19
CA LEU A 128 -3.76 -6.13 2.49
C LEU A 128 -2.68 -7.20 2.35
N VAL A 129 -2.82 -8.11 1.38
CA VAL A 129 -1.81 -9.15 1.10
C VAL A 129 -0.47 -8.51 0.71
N ALA A 130 -0.48 -7.52 -0.18
CA ALA A 130 0.75 -6.84 -0.61
C ALA A 130 1.44 -6.12 0.55
N LEU A 131 0.67 -5.46 1.42
CA LEU A 131 1.18 -4.86 2.65
C LEU A 131 1.78 -5.92 3.57
N LEU A 132 1.05 -6.99 3.90
CA LEU A 132 1.55 -8.07 4.76
C LEU A 132 2.84 -8.72 4.23
N LEU A 133 2.94 -8.94 2.91
CA LEU A 133 4.13 -9.51 2.27
C LEU A 133 5.32 -8.54 2.24
N SER A 134 5.06 -7.23 2.25
CA SER A 134 6.09 -6.18 2.17
C SER A 134 6.55 -5.66 3.53
N PHE A 135 6.20 -6.37 4.61
CA PHE A 135 6.57 -6.00 5.97
C PHE A 135 8.10 -5.75 6.10
N PRO A 136 8.54 -4.68 6.79
CA PRO A 136 9.96 -4.36 6.91
C PRO A 136 10.72 -5.43 7.73
N ARG A 137 11.48 -6.28 7.02
CA ARG A 137 12.36 -7.30 7.61
C ARG A 137 13.82 -6.85 7.61
N THR A 138 14.58 -7.34 8.59
CA THR A 138 16.03 -7.08 8.75
C THR A 138 16.84 -7.40 7.49
N ARG A 139 16.50 -8.48 6.76
CA ARG A 139 17.17 -8.87 5.51
C ARG A 139 17.08 -7.83 4.38
N HIS A 140 16.06 -6.97 4.38
CA HIS A 140 15.97 -5.89 3.38
C HIS A 140 17.05 -4.82 3.61
N ILE A 141 17.44 -4.58 4.87
CA ILE A 141 18.49 -3.62 5.23
C ILE A 141 19.86 -4.15 4.82
N GLU A 142 20.09 -5.46 4.97
CA GLU A 142 21.32 -6.12 4.53
C GLU A 142 21.48 -6.01 3.01
N GLY A 143 20.42 -6.28 2.24
CA GLY A 143 20.43 -6.09 0.78
C GLY A 143 20.67 -4.64 0.35
N PHE A 144 20.11 -3.65 1.06
CA PHE A 144 20.42 -2.24 0.81
C PHE A 144 21.86 -1.85 1.17
N ARG A 145 22.45 -2.50 2.18
CA ARG A 145 23.86 -2.29 2.56
C ARG A 145 24.81 -2.89 1.53
N GLU A 146 24.52 -4.08 1.01
CA GLU A 146 25.29 -4.69 -0.07
C GLU A 146 25.25 -3.84 -1.35
N GLU A 147 24.06 -3.36 -1.75
CA GLU A 147 23.92 -2.47 -2.92
C GLU A 147 24.55 -1.08 -2.75
N ALA A 148 24.74 -0.59 -1.52
CA ALA A 148 25.37 0.70 -1.24
C ALA A 148 26.90 0.61 -1.05
N GLY A 149 27.44 -0.60 -0.84
CA GLY A 149 28.87 -0.85 -0.67
C GLY A 149 29.62 -1.27 -1.94
N SER A 150 28.89 -1.56 -3.03
CA SER A 150 29.41 -1.88 -4.38
C SER A 150 29.40 -0.66 -5.29
#